data_AF-A0A645D741-F1
#
_entry.id   AF-A0A645D741-F1
#
_cell.length_a   1.000
_cell.length_b   1.000
_cell.length_c   1.000
_cell.angle_alpha   90.00
_cell.angle_beta   90.00
_cell.angle_gamma   90.00
#
_symmetry.space_group_name_H-M   'P 1'
#
loop_
_entity.id
_entity.type
_entity.pdbx_description
1 polymer ?
#
loop_
_entity_poly.entity_id
_entity_poly.type
_entity_poly.pdbx_seq_one_letter_code
_entity_poly.pdbx_strand_id
1 'polypeptide(L)'
;MLSGPIKLHLDAAPEVEYNDDPSSGSFSLLVQADSVPSDDWMISLARRAGCRPEQLTLLVAPQISLLGAAQIAGRMNENMIFTMERSLGLDANCVASIEGYAPVCPPGAKTKRKKILLPDDYLHYGAFSRLTLRSGSGIDAQKLAGELAFCSLSIFGSLFIDLLDQAGGDFFKIPNLLHINKLALVEVYDPESGKTCRAGELRPDLLV
;
A
#
# COMPACT_ATOMS: atom_id res chain seq x y z
N MET A 1 -11.89 -2.42 4.78
CA MET A 1 -10.74 -3.20 4.25
C MET A 1 -9.99 -3.85 5.41
N LEU A 2 -9.61 -5.13 5.33
CA LEU A 2 -8.88 -5.85 6.40
C LEU A 2 -7.37 -5.88 6.12
N SER A 3 -6.54 -5.71 7.14
CA SER A 3 -5.08 -5.81 7.05
C SER A 3 -4.46 -6.35 8.34
N GLY A 4 -3.20 -6.75 8.25
CA GLY A 4 -2.42 -7.29 9.36
C GLY A 4 -2.10 -8.78 9.22
N PRO A 5 -1.32 -9.34 10.16
CA PRO A 5 -0.80 -10.71 10.11
C PRO A 5 -1.87 -11.79 9.95
N ILE A 6 -3.10 -11.55 10.43
CA ILE A 6 -4.21 -12.50 10.31
C ILE A 6 -4.48 -12.95 8.87
N LYS A 7 -4.15 -12.12 7.87
CA LYS A 7 -4.33 -12.47 6.45
C LYS A 7 -3.56 -13.74 6.04
N LEU A 8 -2.43 -14.02 6.67
CA LEU A 8 -1.63 -15.21 6.41
C LEU A 8 -2.37 -16.52 6.75
N HIS A 9 -3.39 -16.44 7.60
CA HIS A 9 -4.25 -17.57 7.97
C HIS A 9 -5.59 -17.60 7.23
N LEU A 10 -5.87 -16.59 6.39
CA LEU A 10 -7.10 -16.49 5.59
C LEU A 10 -6.88 -16.84 4.13
N ASP A 11 -5.69 -16.53 3.62
CA ASP A 11 -5.30 -16.76 2.23
C ASP A 11 -4.83 -18.22 2.05
N ALA A 12 -5.16 -18.85 0.91
CA ALA A 12 -5.09 -20.30 0.72
C ALA A 12 -3.68 -20.92 0.81
N ALA A 13 -2.63 -20.11 0.72
CA ALA A 13 -1.27 -20.36 1.17
C ALA A 13 -0.51 -19.05 0.99
N PRO A 14 0.31 -18.59 1.96
CA PRO A 14 1.20 -17.48 1.70
C PRO A 14 2.22 -17.88 0.61
N GLU A 15 2.49 -16.98 -0.33
CA GLU A 15 3.55 -17.14 -1.37
C GLU A 15 4.96 -17.12 -0.76
N VAL A 16 5.07 -16.91 0.56
CA VAL A 16 6.30 -16.88 1.35
C VAL A 16 6.20 -17.97 2.42
N GLU A 17 7.29 -18.69 2.66
CA GLU A 17 7.38 -19.59 3.82
C GLU A 17 7.20 -18.78 5.11
N TYR A 18 6.02 -18.90 5.71
CA TYR A 18 5.68 -18.26 6.98
C TYR A 18 5.02 -19.29 7.87
N ASN A 19 5.62 -19.54 9.04
CA ASN A 19 5.19 -20.60 9.95
C ASN A 19 4.82 -19.98 11.31
N ASP A 20 3.60 -19.47 11.42
CA ASP A 20 2.95 -19.18 12.71
C ASP A 20 1.94 -20.29 13.02
N ASP A 21 1.87 -20.72 14.28
CA ASP A 21 0.82 -21.61 14.78
C ASP A 21 -0.38 -20.77 15.24
N PRO A 22 -1.51 -20.78 14.49
CA PRO A 22 -2.66 -19.95 14.83
C PRO A 22 -3.41 -20.40 16.08
N SER A 23 -3.14 -21.60 16.60
CA SER A 23 -3.81 -22.13 17.78
C SER A 23 -3.21 -21.64 19.10
N SER A 24 -1.99 -21.12 19.08
CA SER A 24 -1.23 -20.72 20.28
C SER A 24 -0.95 -19.21 20.41
N GLY A 25 -1.26 -18.42 19.38
CA GLY A 25 -0.97 -16.98 19.33
C GLY A 25 -2.13 -16.04 19.68
N SER A 26 -1.85 -14.73 19.67
CA SER A 26 -2.84 -13.64 19.63
C SER A 26 -2.62 -12.82 18.36
N PHE A 27 -3.70 -12.45 17.68
CA PHE A 27 -3.66 -11.77 16.39
C PHE A 27 -4.09 -10.32 16.51
N SER A 28 -3.23 -9.40 16.09
CA SER A 28 -3.62 -8.00 15.88
C SER A 28 -4.04 -7.79 14.44
N LEU A 29 -5.17 -7.12 14.24
CA LEU A 29 -5.68 -6.79 12.91
C LEU A 29 -6.18 -5.35 12.86
N LEU A 30 -6.08 -4.75 11.68
CA LEU A 30 -6.65 -3.43 11.41
C LEU A 30 -7.77 -3.56 10.38
N VAL A 31 -8.94 -3.03 10.72
CA VAL A 31 -10.08 -2.89 9.81
C VAL A 31 -10.29 -1.42 9.52
N GLN A 32 -10.09 -1.04 8.26
CA GLN A 32 -10.47 0.27 7.76
C GLN A 32 -11.98 0.29 7.53
N ALA A 33 -12.72 0.93 8.44
CA ALA A 33 -14.18 1.03 8.44
C ALA A 33 -14.62 2.23 9.30
N ASP A 34 -15.82 2.75 9.03
CA ASP A 34 -16.41 3.88 9.77
C ASP A 34 -17.10 3.45 11.08
N SER A 35 -17.36 2.15 11.24
CA SER A 35 -17.99 1.57 12.42
C SER A 35 -17.30 0.28 12.83
N VAL A 36 -17.44 -0.07 14.11
CA VAL A 36 -16.97 -1.36 14.62
C VAL A 36 -17.70 -2.50 13.90
N PRO A 37 -17.00 -3.51 13.36
CA PRO A 37 -17.60 -4.72 12.80
C PRO A 37 -18.49 -5.45 13.82
N SER A 38 -19.49 -6.19 13.34
CA SER A 38 -20.35 -6.99 14.22
C SER A 38 -19.61 -8.18 14.82
N ASP A 39 -20.09 -8.66 15.97
CA ASP A 39 -19.59 -9.87 16.63
C ASP A 39 -19.65 -11.08 15.68
N ASP A 40 -20.74 -11.24 14.92
CA ASP A 40 -20.88 -12.31 13.93
C ASP A 40 -19.77 -12.29 12.87
N TRP A 41 -19.38 -11.08 12.43
CA TRP A 41 -18.28 -10.92 11.48
C TRP A 41 -16.94 -11.32 12.12
N MET A 42 -16.70 -10.92 13.37
CA MET A 42 -15.50 -11.30 14.12
C MET A 42 -15.41 -12.81 14.38
N ILE A 43 -16.53 -13.45 14.74
CA ILE A 43 -16.62 -14.91 14.94
C ILE A 43 -16.36 -15.65 13.62
N SER A 44 -16.92 -15.16 12.51
CA SER A 44 -16.66 -15.71 11.18
C SER A 44 -15.18 -15.59 10.79
N LEU A 45 -14.57 -14.43 11.05
CA LEU A 45 -13.16 -14.19 10.78
C LEU A 45 -12.25 -15.13 11.58
N ALA A 46 -12.49 -15.26 12.89
CA ALA A 46 -11.73 -16.15 13.77
C ALA A 46 -11.80 -17.61 13.29
N ARG A 47 -13.01 -18.08 12.94
CA ARG A 47 -13.23 -19.43 12.40
C ARG A 47 -12.44 -19.66 11.12
N ARG A 48 -12.46 -18.71 10.19
CA ARG A 48 -11.71 -18.80 8.92
C ARG A 48 -10.20 -18.79 9.14
N ALA A 49 -9.72 -18.04 10.12
CA ALA A 49 -8.32 -17.97 10.50
C ALA A 49 -7.86 -19.14 11.40
N GLY A 50 -8.76 -20.06 11.78
CA GLY A 50 -8.43 -21.21 12.63
C GLY A 50 -8.10 -20.86 14.08
N CYS A 51 -8.54 -19.70 14.59
CA CYS A 51 -8.32 -19.26 15.97
C CYS A 51 -9.64 -19.01 16.71
N ARG A 52 -9.57 -18.78 18.02
CA ARG A 52 -10.71 -18.40 18.85
C ARG A 52 -10.93 -16.88 18.83
N PRO A 53 -12.18 -16.37 18.90
CA PRO A 53 -12.45 -14.93 18.90
C PRO A 53 -11.67 -14.13 19.94
N GLU A 54 -11.41 -14.71 21.13
CA GLU A 54 -10.69 -14.05 22.23
C GLU A 54 -9.20 -13.85 21.92
N GLN A 55 -8.68 -14.51 20.88
CA GLN A 55 -7.31 -14.32 20.40
C GLN A 55 -7.21 -13.13 19.43
N LEU A 56 -8.31 -12.52 19.02
CA LEU A 56 -8.32 -11.39 18.09
C LEU A 56 -8.30 -10.05 18.84
N THR A 57 -7.33 -9.21 18.50
CA THR A 57 -7.27 -7.80 18.90
C THR A 57 -7.54 -6.92 17.70
N LEU A 58 -8.70 -6.25 17.71
CA LEU A 58 -9.18 -5.45 16.60
C LEU A 58 -8.86 -3.96 16.78
N LEU A 59 -8.20 -3.37 15.78
CA LEU A 59 -8.10 -1.93 15.57
C LEU A 59 -9.06 -1.52 14.46
N VAL A 60 -9.90 -0.51 14.70
CA VAL A 60 -10.82 0.04 13.69
C VAL A 60 -10.46 1.48 13.41
N ALA A 61 -10.29 1.84 12.14
CA ALA A 61 -9.91 3.18 11.74
C ALA A 61 -10.70 3.65 10.50
N PRO A 62 -11.48 4.73 10.59
CA PRO A 62 -12.04 5.40 9.41
C PRO A 62 -10.93 5.89 8.49
N GLN A 63 -11.17 5.91 7.17
CA GLN A 63 -10.19 6.40 6.19
C GLN A 63 -9.78 7.85 6.49
N ILE A 64 -10.76 8.71 6.77
CA ILE A 64 -10.56 10.13 7.08
C ILE A 64 -10.34 10.30 8.59
N SER A 65 -9.26 9.71 9.10
CA SER A 65 -8.83 9.83 10.48
C SER A 65 -7.30 9.83 10.55
N LEU A 66 -6.72 10.27 11.67
CA LEU A 66 -5.25 10.27 11.82
C LEU A 66 -4.68 8.86 11.70
N LEU A 67 -5.30 7.86 12.36
CA LEU A 67 -4.88 6.46 12.29
C LEU A 67 -5.06 5.89 10.87
N GLY A 68 -6.18 6.21 10.20
CA GLY A 68 -6.45 5.82 8.82
C GLY A 68 -5.44 6.39 7.83
N ALA A 69 -5.10 7.67 7.95
CA ALA A 69 -4.08 8.30 7.13
C ALA A 69 -2.67 7.76 7.42
N ALA A 70 -2.33 7.57 8.70
CA ALA A 70 -1.02 7.05 9.10
C ALA A 70 -0.81 5.61 8.63
N GLN A 71 -1.81 4.74 8.73
CA GLN A 71 -1.68 3.36 8.26
C GLN A 71 -1.54 3.31 6.73
N ILE A 72 -2.24 4.16 5.97
CA ILE A 72 -2.08 4.21 4.50
C ILE A 72 -0.69 4.73 4.14
N ALA A 73 -0.19 5.79 4.78
CA ALA A 73 1.18 6.26 4.58
C ALA A 73 2.22 5.17 4.88
N GLY A 74 2.00 4.36 5.93
CA GLY A 74 2.85 3.22 6.29
C GLY A 74 2.90 2.10 5.25
N ARG A 75 1.95 2.06 4.30
CA ARG A 75 1.93 1.07 3.20
C ARG A 75 2.84 1.43 2.04
N MET A 76 3.61 2.52 2.13
CA MET A 76 4.53 2.91 1.07
C MET A 76 5.43 1.74 0.58
N ASN A 77 6.01 0.96 1.51
CA ASN A 77 6.79 -0.23 1.18
C ASN A 77 5.92 -1.36 0.57
N GLU A 78 4.74 -1.60 1.14
CA GLU A 78 3.78 -2.61 0.65
C GLU A 78 3.39 -2.33 -0.81
N ASN A 79 3.12 -1.06 -1.15
CA ASN A 79 2.73 -0.65 -2.50
C ASN A 79 3.79 -1.03 -3.54
N MET A 80 5.08 -0.88 -3.23
CA MET A 80 6.17 -1.28 -4.12
C MET A 80 6.13 -2.78 -4.41
N ILE A 81 6.09 -3.61 -3.35
CA ILE A 81 6.04 -5.07 -3.46
C ILE A 81 4.76 -5.52 -4.17
N PHE A 82 3.61 -4.94 -3.79
CA PHE A 82 2.32 -5.25 -4.38
C PHE A 82 2.29 -4.95 -5.88
N THR A 83 2.81 -3.80 -6.31
CA THR A 83 2.89 -3.48 -7.73
C THR A 83 3.84 -4.42 -8.46
N MET A 84 5.01 -4.75 -7.91
CA MET A 84 5.90 -5.74 -8.53
C MET A 84 5.19 -7.07 -8.78
N GLU A 85 4.59 -7.66 -7.75
CA GLU A 85 3.95 -8.98 -7.83
C GLU A 85 2.66 -8.95 -8.66
N ARG A 86 1.74 -8.03 -8.33
CA ARG A 86 0.37 -8.07 -8.85
C ARG A 86 0.22 -7.31 -10.17
N SER A 87 1.01 -6.26 -10.40
CA SER A 87 0.90 -5.44 -11.61
C SER A 87 1.93 -5.78 -12.67
N LEU A 88 3.17 -6.07 -12.27
CA LEU A 88 4.29 -6.26 -13.19
C LEU A 88 4.62 -7.75 -13.39
N GLY A 89 4.12 -8.64 -12.52
CA GLY A 89 4.44 -10.07 -12.56
C GLY A 89 5.91 -10.34 -12.25
N LEU A 90 6.53 -9.49 -11.43
CA LEU A 90 7.91 -9.60 -11.01
C LEU A 90 7.99 -10.17 -9.59
N ASP A 91 8.76 -11.24 -9.43
CA ASP A 91 9.03 -11.86 -8.13
C ASP A 91 9.81 -10.89 -7.22
N ALA A 92 9.18 -10.48 -6.14
CA ALA A 92 9.72 -9.54 -5.16
C ALA A 92 10.82 -10.16 -4.28
N ASN A 93 11.10 -11.46 -4.37
CA ASN A 93 12.29 -12.06 -3.74
C ASN A 93 13.59 -11.48 -4.29
N CYS A 94 13.56 -10.84 -5.47
CA CYS A 94 14.69 -10.08 -5.99
C CYS A 94 15.02 -8.83 -5.16
N VAL A 95 14.17 -8.42 -4.21
CA VAL A 95 14.36 -7.25 -3.37
C VAL A 95 15.10 -7.62 -2.08
N ALA A 96 16.15 -6.88 -1.77
CA ALA A 96 16.93 -7.02 -0.54
C ALA A 96 16.39 -6.14 0.59
N SER A 97 16.04 -4.89 0.28
CA SER A 97 15.49 -3.94 1.25
C SER A 97 14.69 -2.84 0.57
N ILE A 98 13.79 -2.22 1.31
CA ILE A 98 13.06 -1.01 0.92
C ILE A 98 13.10 -0.02 2.07
N GLU A 99 13.47 1.22 1.77
CA GLU A 99 13.50 2.33 2.71
C GLU A 99 12.84 3.57 2.09
N GLY A 100 12.32 4.47 2.90
CA GLY A 100 11.65 5.66 2.38
C GLY A 100 10.78 6.39 3.40
N TYR A 101 9.98 7.31 2.90
CA TYR A 101 8.99 8.02 3.68
C TYR A 101 7.75 8.34 2.85
N ALA A 102 6.60 8.41 3.53
CA ALA A 102 5.38 8.99 3.02
C ALA A 102 4.83 9.98 4.08
N PRO A 103 4.45 11.20 3.69
CA PRO A 103 3.84 12.12 4.63
C PRO A 103 2.45 11.63 5.03
N VAL A 104 2.06 11.84 6.28
CA VAL A 104 0.72 11.52 6.77
C VAL A 104 -0.25 12.61 6.33
N CYS A 105 -1.28 12.22 5.58
CA CYS A 105 -2.36 13.12 5.17
C CYS A 105 -3.09 13.68 6.40
N PRO A 106 -3.15 15.02 6.59
CA PRO A 106 -3.93 15.62 7.65
C PRO A 106 -5.43 15.33 7.43
N PRO A 107 -6.19 14.91 8.46
CA PRO A 107 -7.64 14.74 8.33
C PRO A 107 -8.33 16.02 7.85
N GLY A 108 -9.10 15.92 6.76
CA GLY A 108 -9.78 17.06 6.15
C GLY A 108 -8.89 17.98 5.32
N ALA A 109 -7.67 17.55 4.96
CA ALA A 109 -6.79 18.28 4.06
C ALA A 109 -7.47 18.61 2.73
N LYS A 110 -7.16 19.80 2.21
CA LYS A 110 -7.69 20.30 0.94
C LYS A 110 -6.62 21.08 0.20
N THR A 111 -6.68 21.06 -1.13
CA THR A 111 -5.85 21.94 -1.97
C THR A 111 -6.30 23.40 -1.87
N LYS A 112 -5.51 24.33 -2.42
CA LYS A 112 -5.89 25.75 -2.58
C LYS A 112 -7.23 25.92 -3.30
N ARG A 113 -7.58 25.00 -4.21
CA ARG A 113 -8.84 24.98 -4.95
C ARG A 113 -9.98 24.29 -4.19
N LYS A 114 -9.80 24.00 -2.90
CA LYS A 114 -10.77 23.37 -1.99
C LYS A 114 -11.16 21.93 -2.34
N LYS A 115 -10.40 21.24 -3.20
CA LYS A 115 -10.58 19.80 -3.42
C LYS A 115 -10.08 19.02 -2.21
N ILE A 116 -10.81 17.98 -1.80
CA ILE A 116 -10.41 17.10 -0.71
C ILE A 116 -9.18 16.31 -1.13
N LEU A 117 -8.20 16.21 -0.25
CA LEU A 117 -7.06 15.30 -0.40
C LEU A 117 -7.33 14.03 0.40
N LEU A 118 -7.08 12.89 -0.23
CA LEU A 118 -7.16 11.57 0.40
C LEU A 118 -5.74 11.06 0.71
N PRO A 119 -5.59 10.10 1.62
CA PRO A 119 -4.26 9.59 1.99
C PRO A 119 -3.42 9.08 0.81
N ASP A 120 -4.05 8.48 -0.20
CA ASP A 120 -3.40 8.01 -1.43
C ASP A 120 -2.72 9.13 -2.23
N ASP A 121 -3.27 10.35 -2.21
CA ASP A 121 -2.64 11.50 -2.88
C ASP A 121 -1.22 11.77 -2.32
N TYR A 122 -1.03 11.54 -1.03
CA TYR A 122 0.28 11.72 -0.38
C TYR A 122 1.28 10.61 -0.74
N LEU A 123 0.80 9.43 -1.14
CA LEU A 123 1.66 8.39 -1.73
C LEU A 123 2.01 8.77 -3.18
N HIS A 124 1.02 9.19 -3.96
CA HIS A 124 1.14 9.54 -5.38
C HIS A 124 2.00 10.77 -5.64
N TYR A 125 2.03 11.74 -4.72
CA TYR A 125 2.69 13.03 -4.93
C TYR A 125 3.68 13.43 -3.82
N GLY A 126 3.66 12.76 -2.67
CA GLY A 126 4.49 13.13 -1.51
C GLY A 126 5.49 12.07 -1.05
N ALA A 127 5.35 10.82 -1.49
CA ALA A 127 6.17 9.72 -0.98
C ALA A 127 7.43 9.47 -1.81
N PHE A 128 8.50 9.11 -1.11
CA PHE A 128 9.77 8.70 -1.67
C PHE A 128 10.11 7.30 -1.17
N SER A 129 10.49 6.40 -2.06
CA SER A 129 11.03 5.09 -1.72
C SER A 129 12.28 4.77 -2.50
N ARG A 130 13.23 4.13 -1.82
CA ARG A 130 14.40 3.47 -2.41
C ARG A 130 14.29 1.96 -2.19
N LEU A 131 14.42 1.21 -3.27
CA LEU A 131 14.45 -0.24 -3.30
C LEU A 131 15.87 -0.70 -3.62
N THR A 132 16.41 -1.63 -2.85
CA THR A 132 17.69 -2.28 -3.15
C THR A 132 17.44 -3.67 -3.70
N LEU A 133 17.98 -3.97 -4.87
CA LEU A 133 17.93 -5.30 -5.47
C LEU A 133 18.97 -6.22 -4.82
N ARG A 134 18.71 -7.53 -4.87
CA ARG A 134 19.72 -8.56 -4.62
C ARG A 134 20.65 -8.67 -5.82
N SER A 135 21.93 -8.96 -5.56
CA SER A 135 22.87 -9.33 -6.62
C SER A 135 22.36 -10.57 -7.37
N GLY A 136 22.56 -10.62 -8.68
CA GLY A 136 22.10 -11.68 -9.56
C GLY A 136 20.61 -11.63 -9.89
N SER A 137 19.88 -10.57 -9.52
CA SER A 137 18.44 -10.47 -9.79
C SER A 137 18.09 -10.41 -11.28
N GLY A 138 19.00 -9.92 -12.12
CA GLY A 138 18.76 -9.73 -13.56
C GLY A 138 17.69 -8.67 -13.88
N ILE A 139 17.25 -7.90 -12.88
CA ILE A 139 16.24 -6.86 -13.03
C ILE A 139 16.88 -5.59 -13.58
N ASP A 140 16.26 -5.00 -14.62
CA ASP A 140 16.62 -3.66 -15.10
C ASP A 140 16.12 -2.61 -14.09
N ALA A 141 17.06 -2.04 -13.33
CA ALA A 141 16.77 -1.05 -12.29
C ALA A 141 16.10 0.23 -12.83
N GLN A 142 16.43 0.68 -14.04
CA GLN A 142 15.84 1.90 -14.61
C GLN A 142 14.41 1.65 -15.07
N LYS A 143 14.16 0.50 -15.69
CA LYS A 143 12.81 0.08 -16.05
C LYS A 143 11.95 -0.08 -14.80
N LEU A 144 12.43 -0.79 -13.78
CA LEU A 144 11.69 -1.01 -12.55
C LEU A 144 11.35 0.32 -11.84
N ALA A 145 12.32 1.24 -11.71
CA ALA A 145 12.05 2.55 -11.13
C ALA A 145 10.93 3.28 -11.88
N GLY A 146 10.99 3.27 -13.23
CA GLY A 146 9.97 3.87 -14.09
C GLY A 146 8.59 3.23 -13.92
N GLU A 147 8.51 1.90 -13.81
CA GLU A 147 7.26 1.18 -13.63
C GLU A 147 6.66 1.29 -12.22
N LEU A 148 7.46 1.61 -11.20
CA LEU A 148 6.98 1.82 -9.82
C LEU A 148 6.61 3.28 -9.50
N ALA A 149 7.06 4.23 -10.32
CA ALA A 149 6.72 5.64 -10.17
C ALA A 149 5.29 5.93 -10.67
N PHE A 150 4.53 6.72 -9.91
CA PHE A 150 3.14 7.06 -10.23
C PHE A 150 3.01 7.86 -11.54
N CYS A 151 4.05 8.63 -11.91
CA CYS A 151 4.13 9.35 -13.18
C CYS A 151 4.12 8.45 -14.42
N SER A 152 4.29 7.12 -14.27
CA SER A 152 4.16 6.18 -15.38
C SER A 152 2.71 6.04 -15.88
N LEU A 153 1.73 6.42 -15.06
CA LEU A 153 0.31 6.22 -15.36
C LEU A 153 -0.25 7.44 -16.09
N SER A 154 -1.18 7.21 -17.03
CA SER A 154 -1.87 8.28 -17.76
C SER A 154 -2.72 9.20 -16.86
N ILE A 155 -3.08 8.73 -15.66
CA ILE A 155 -3.84 9.49 -14.66
C ILE A 155 -2.99 10.44 -13.81
N PHE A 156 -1.66 10.46 -14.01
CA PHE A 156 -0.76 11.35 -13.27
C PHE A 156 -1.23 12.82 -13.35
N GLY A 157 -1.26 13.49 -12.19
CA GLY A 157 -1.78 14.84 -12.03
C GLY A 157 -3.25 14.89 -11.58
N SER A 158 -3.97 13.76 -11.59
CA SER A 158 -5.33 13.65 -11.03
C SER A 158 -5.28 13.43 -9.52
N LEU A 159 -6.16 14.06 -8.76
CA LEU A 159 -6.33 13.72 -7.34
C LEU A 159 -7.18 12.46 -7.19
N PHE A 160 -6.95 11.70 -6.13
CA PHE A 160 -7.67 10.46 -5.86
C PHE A 160 -9.17 10.67 -5.72
N ILE A 161 -9.58 11.81 -5.15
CA ILE A 161 -11.01 12.17 -5.08
C ILE A 161 -11.64 12.27 -6.46
N ASP A 162 -10.93 12.81 -7.44
CA ASP A 162 -11.43 12.95 -8.81
C ASP A 162 -11.58 11.57 -9.49
N LEU A 163 -10.65 10.65 -9.20
CA LEU A 163 -10.71 9.27 -9.69
C LEU A 163 -11.89 8.51 -9.07
N LEU A 164 -12.12 8.71 -7.77
CA LEU A 164 -13.23 8.10 -7.04
C LEU A 164 -14.58 8.64 -7.52
N ASP A 165 -14.69 9.95 -7.77
CA ASP A 165 -15.88 10.57 -8.32
C ASP A 165 -16.20 10.03 -9.73
N GLN A 166 -15.19 9.87 -10.58
CA GLN A 166 -15.34 9.24 -11.91
C GLN A 166 -15.80 7.78 -11.82
N ALA A 167 -15.43 7.07 -10.74
CA ALA A 167 -15.87 5.70 -10.46
C ALA A 167 -17.23 5.62 -9.73
N GLY A 168 -17.91 6.75 -9.52
CA GLY A 168 -19.21 6.81 -8.85
C GLY A 168 -19.14 6.54 -7.34
N GLY A 169 -18.02 6.88 -6.70
CA GLY A 169 -17.81 6.68 -5.26
C GLY A 169 -17.35 5.27 -4.87
N ASP A 170 -17.14 4.39 -5.84
CA ASP A 170 -16.77 2.99 -5.61
C ASP A 170 -15.29 2.76 -5.93
N PHE A 171 -14.47 2.58 -4.89
CA PHE A 171 -13.02 2.35 -5.00
C PHE A 171 -12.70 1.18 -5.95
N PHE A 172 -13.48 0.10 -5.92
CA PHE A 172 -13.22 -1.09 -6.74
C PHE A 172 -13.53 -0.90 -8.22
N LYS A 173 -14.19 0.22 -8.59
CA LYS A 173 -14.51 0.58 -9.98
C LYS A 173 -13.53 1.57 -10.59
N ILE A 174 -12.51 2.02 -9.85
CA ILE A 174 -11.46 2.86 -10.40
C ILE A 174 -10.73 2.07 -11.51
N PRO A 175 -10.67 2.56 -12.75
CA PRO A 175 -10.00 1.85 -13.84
C PRO A 175 -8.53 1.60 -13.51
N ASN A 176 -8.04 0.41 -13.85
CA ASN A 176 -6.66 -0.01 -13.58
C ASN A 176 -6.23 0.11 -12.11
N LEU A 177 -7.18 -0.04 -11.16
CA LEU A 177 -6.94 0.00 -9.71
C LEU A 177 -5.71 -0.80 -9.26
N LEU A 178 -5.46 -1.96 -9.87
CA LEU A 178 -4.30 -2.81 -9.56
C LEU A 178 -2.96 -2.06 -9.74
N HIS A 179 -2.90 -1.16 -10.72
CA HIS A 179 -1.70 -0.41 -11.09
C HIS A 179 -1.54 0.91 -10.34
N ILE A 180 -2.51 1.36 -9.52
CA ILE A 180 -2.45 2.70 -8.92
C ILE A 180 -1.59 2.77 -7.66
N ASN A 181 -1.19 1.63 -7.09
CA ASN A 181 -0.38 1.52 -5.87
C ASN A 181 1.09 1.88 -6.12
N LYS A 182 1.34 3.08 -6.65
CA LYS A 182 2.67 3.59 -7.03
C LYS A 182 3.03 4.81 -6.21
N LEU A 183 4.29 5.24 -6.26
CA LEU A 183 4.80 6.33 -5.43
C LEU A 183 5.27 7.52 -6.26
N ALA A 184 5.30 8.70 -5.64
CA ALA A 184 5.70 9.93 -6.30
C ALA A 184 7.12 9.85 -6.86
N LEU A 185 8.07 9.42 -6.03
CA LEU A 185 9.47 9.30 -6.39
C LEU A 185 10.03 7.93 -5.98
N VAL A 186 10.65 7.24 -6.94
CA VAL A 186 11.25 5.92 -6.76
C VAL A 186 12.72 5.93 -7.14
N GLU A 187 13.54 5.32 -6.30
CA GLU A 187 14.91 4.94 -6.61
C GLU A 187 15.07 3.41 -6.52
N VAL A 188 15.83 2.85 -7.46
CA VAL A 188 16.20 1.42 -7.46
C VAL A 188 17.72 1.33 -7.51
N TYR A 189 18.32 0.74 -6.48
CA TYR A 189 19.75 0.47 -6.41
C TYR A 189 20.06 -0.96 -6.84
N ASP A 190 20.94 -1.11 -7.81
CA ASP A 190 21.49 -2.39 -8.25
C ASP A 190 22.94 -2.54 -7.74
N PRO A 191 23.20 -3.50 -6.83
CA PRO A 191 24.53 -3.73 -6.28
C PRO A 191 25.54 -4.30 -7.31
N GLU A 192 25.11 -4.91 -8.41
CA GLU A 192 26.04 -5.44 -9.42
C GLU A 192 26.65 -4.33 -10.27
N SER A 193 25.83 -3.40 -10.76
CA SER A 193 26.31 -2.25 -11.52
C SER A 193 26.78 -1.08 -10.63
N GLY A 194 26.42 -1.09 -9.34
CA GLY A 194 26.65 0.01 -8.40
C GLY A 194 25.82 1.25 -8.71
N LYS A 195 24.81 1.16 -9.58
CA LYS A 195 24.01 2.29 -10.03
C LYS A 195 22.73 2.41 -9.21
N THR A 196 22.33 3.66 -8.97
CA THR A 196 20.98 4.00 -8.49
C THR A 196 20.23 4.65 -9.64
N CYS A 197 19.16 3.99 -10.07
CA CYS A 197 18.25 4.49 -11.09
C CYS A 197 17.07 5.19 -10.42
N ARG A 198 16.59 6.28 -11.02
CA ARG A 198 15.56 7.13 -10.42
C ARG A 198 14.44 7.42 -11.42
N ALA A 199 13.21 7.48 -10.94
CA ALA A 199 12.05 7.88 -11.71
C ALA A 199 10.98 8.58 -10.85
N GLY A 200 10.20 9.46 -11.47
CA GLY A 200 9.20 10.27 -10.77
C GLY A 200 9.74 11.52 -10.11
N GLU A 201 8.87 12.22 -9.41
CA GLU A 201 9.14 13.48 -8.75
C GLU A 201 8.16 13.71 -7.59
N LEU A 202 8.64 14.41 -6.55
CA LEU A 202 7.76 14.90 -5.50
C LEU A 202 6.99 16.11 -6.03
N ARG A 203 5.68 16.12 -5.81
CA ARG A 203 4.76 17.16 -6.26
C ARG A 203 3.96 17.74 -5.10
N PRO A 204 4.65 18.37 -4.12
CA PRO A 204 3.97 19.01 -3.00
C PRO A 204 3.03 20.12 -3.48
N ASP A 205 3.26 20.72 -4.65
CA ASP A 205 2.37 21.70 -5.28
C ASP A 205 0.94 21.18 -5.53
N LEU A 206 0.76 19.87 -5.69
CA LEU A 206 -0.55 19.23 -5.83
C LEU A 206 -1.23 18.94 -4.47
N LEU A 207 -0.46 18.99 -3.38
CA LEU A 207 -0.89 18.70 -2.01
C LEU A 207 -1.16 19.96 -1.16
N VAL A 208 -1.02 21.17 -1.74
CA VAL A 208 -1.28 22.47 -1.07
C VAL A 208 -2.48 23.22 -1.63
#